data_AF-A0A3D0G7A4-F1
#
_entry.id   AF-A0A3D0G7A4-F1
#
_cell.length_a   1.000
_cell.length_b   1.000
_cell.length_c   1.000
_cell.angle_alpha   90.00
_cell.angle_beta   90.00
_cell.angle_gamma   90.00
#
_symmetry.space_group_name_H-M   'P 1'
#
loop_
_entity.id
_entity.type
_entity.pdbx_description
1 polymer ?
#
loop_
_entity_poly.entity_id
_entity_poly.type
_entity_poly.pdbx_seq_one_letter_code
_entity_poly.pdbx_strand_id
1 'polypeptide(L)'
;MGKAGVLPALALLSGLIGVAQAQDAPMSAIGWLSDSLTAPQTTVGTVAGEAPVDGGATVSPVTVKPLGTDDGPKPDAIGLLPPALTGLPASLWSGSTAPDVAWLIREEQADMLPAAQALLIKLLLAEADPPEPDGTSGDAVFLARVDKLLEMGALDQAHALLERAGPASVDVTRRWFDTALLIGQEDDVCRAMEEKPDLSPTYPTRIFCMARAGDWDGAVILLGTARPLDVINEEEDALLARFLDPDLFEGEPPLDPPRPITPLTFRLFEAIGQAIPTRGLPLAFAQADLRSNNGWKAQVEAAERLARTGAVTDNQLLGLYTQQKPAASGGVWDRVSAVQALESALKEEDGDTLETLLPRLWTQLTKAQTEVPIARVHGPALAAFPLDGPAARIALHMGLLSDAYEDVAQRAVPTTDLDRFLVALAQGTLAGVTAPDSATRAVADGFSQAPLPTDIAALLEENRLGEAILKALDRLASGLAGDLDDLANALAVLRRVGLETTARRVALEFLILERRA
;
A
#
# COMPACT_ATOMS: atom_id res chain seq x y z
N MET A 1 -47.95 -59.15 -43.33
CA MET A 1 -48.61 -57.96 -43.92
C MET A 1 -48.21 -56.79 -43.03
N GLY A 2 -47.44 -55.77 -43.38
CA GLY A 2 -47.02 -55.15 -44.62
C GLY A 2 -46.95 -53.64 -44.33
N LYS A 3 -45.88 -52.98 -44.78
CA LYS A 3 -45.55 -51.52 -44.71
C LYS A 3 -44.84 -51.09 -43.41
N ALA A 4 -43.54 -50.82 -43.36
CA ALA A 4 -42.66 -49.91 -44.13
C ALA A 4 -42.84 -48.42 -43.77
N GLY A 5 -41.77 -47.79 -43.25
CA GLY A 5 -41.60 -46.33 -43.24
C GLY A 5 -40.52 -45.76 -42.29
N VAL A 6 -39.31 -45.52 -42.83
CA VAL A 6 -38.41 -44.34 -42.65
C VAL A 6 -37.87 -44.03 -41.22
N LEU A 7 -36.61 -44.38 -40.87
CA LEU A 7 -35.33 -43.56 -40.80
C LEU A 7 -35.31 -42.41 -39.74
N PRO A 8 -34.16 -42.02 -39.12
CA PRO A 8 -32.77 -42.44 -39.34
C PRO A 8 -31.89 -42.71 -38.08
N ALA A 9 -30.65 -43.12 -38.37
CA ALA A 9 -29.55 -43.44 -37.47
C ALA A 9 -29.03 -42.25 -36.65
N LEU A 10 -28.80 -42.49 -35.35
CA LEU A 10 -28.04 -41.61 -34.47
C LEU A 10 -26.54 -41.86 -34.71
N ALA A 11 -25.86 -40.93 -35.38
CA ALA A 11 -24.40 -40.91 -35.45
C ALA A 11 -23.85 -40.12 -34.24
N LEU A 12 -23.07 -40.81 -33.41
CA LEU A 12 -22.25 -40.21 -32.36
C LEU A 12 -21.15 -39.35 -33.00
N LEU A 13 -21.21 -38.03 -32.81
CA LEU A 13 -20.06 -37.14 -33.00
C LEU A 13 -19.54 -36.72 -31.62
N SER A 14 -18.34 -37.17 -31.32
CA SER A 14 -17.51 -36.76 -30.21
C SER A 14 -17.02 -35.31 -30.44
N GLY A 15 -17.57 -34.36 -29.67
CA GLY A 15 -17.06 -33.00 -29.57
C GLY A 15 -16.08 -32.88 -28.41
N LEU A 16 -14.79 -32.78 -28.72
CA LEU A 16 -13.75 -32.32 -27.80
C LEU A 16 -14.05 -30.87 -27.42
N ILE A 17 -14.50 -30.63 -26.19
CA ILE A 17 -14.55 -29.29 -25.61
C ILE A 17 -13.13 -28.93 -25.20
N GLY A 18 -12.41 -28.23 -26.08
CA GLY A 18 -11.20 -27.52 -25.72
C GLY A 18 -11.58 -26.38 -24.79
N VAL A 19 -11.21 -26.49 -23.51
CA VAL A 19 -11.24 -25.36 -22.58
C VAL A 19 -10.11 -24.43 -23.01
N ALA A 20 -10.44 -23.36 -23.73
CA ALA A 20 -9.51 -22.27 -23.92
C ALA A 20 -9.29 -21.63 -22.54
N GLN A 21 -8.16 -21.90 -21.92
CA GLN A 21 -7.69 -21.08 -20.81
C GLN A 21 -7.28 -19.74 -21.39
N ALA A 22 -8.16 -18.74 -21.28
CA ALA A 22 -7.77 -17.36 -21.41
C ALA A 22 -6.87 -17.03 -20.21
N GLN A 23 -5.56 -16.98 -20.43
CA GLN A 23 -4.61 -16.35 -19.53
C GLN A 23 -4.64 -14.85 -19.82
N ASP A 24 -5.64 -14.16 -19.29
CA ASP A 24 -5.59 -12.72 -19.05
C ASP A 24 -5.78 -12.53 -17.54
N ALA A 25 -4.69 -12.67 -16.79
CA ALA A 25 -4.64 -12.14 -15.44
C ALA A 25 -4.55 -10.62 -15.53
N PRO A 26 -5.27 -9.85 -14.70
CA PRO A 26 -5.21 -8.39 -14.79
C PRO A 26 -3.78 -7.90 -14.48
N MET A 27 -3.24 -7.00 -15.33
CA MET A 27 -1.92 -6.37 -15.13
C MET A 27 -1.92 -5.31 -13.99
N SER A 28 -3.01 -5.25 -13.23
CA SER A 28 -3.11 -4.58 -11.93
C SER A 28 -3.94 -5.44 -10.99
N ALA A 29 -3.42 -5.76 -9.80
CA ALA A 29 -4.22 -6.37 -8.74
C ALA A 29 -5.22 -5.38 -8.12
N ILE A 30 -5.04 -4.07 -8.39
CA ILE A 30 -5.87 -3.00 -7.86
C ILE A 30 -6.87 -2.55 -8.92
N GLY A 31 -8.15 -2.88 -8.73
CA GLY A 31 -9.24 -2.60 -9.68
C GLY A 31 -9.73 -1.15 -9.76
N TRP A 32 -9.13 -0.23 -9.01
CA TRP A 32 -9.41 1.22 -9.12
C TRP A 32 -8.29 2.00 -9.83
N LEU A 33 -7.12 1.39 -10.07
CA LEU A 33 -6.10 1.97 -10.94
C LEU A 33 -6.62 1.92 -12.38
N SER A 34 -6.35 2.96 -13.16
CA SER A 34 -7.01 3.22 -14.45
C SER A 34 -6.78 2.09 -15.47
N ASP A 35 -7.74 1.19 -15.73
CA ASP A 35 -7.56 0.06 -16.67
C ASP A 35 -7.49 0.50 -18.13
N SER A 36 -6.27 0.70 -18.60
CA SER A 36 -6.02 1.44 -19.84
C SER A 36 -5.51 0.60 -21.01
N LEU A 37 -5.73 -0.73 -21.03
CA LEU A 37 -5.28 -1.59 -22.14
C LEU A 37 -6.38 -2.37 -22.87
N THR A 38 -7.64 -1.94 -22.75
CA THR A 38 -8.71 -2.36 -23.66
C THR A 38 -9.09 -1.25 -24.63
N ALA A 39 -8.12 -0.74 -25.36
CA ALA A 39 -8.40 -0.08 -26.64
C ALA A 39 -7.74 -0.93 -27.74
N PRO A 40 -8.50 -1.48 -28.71
CA PRO A 40 -7.89 -2.14 -29.84
C PRO A 40 -7.02 -1.12 -30.57
N GLN A 41 -5.71 -1.38 -30.64
CA GLN A 41 -4.83 -0.64 -31.52
C GLN A 41 -5.33 -0.88 -32.94
N THR A 42 -6.07 0.09 -33.50
CA THR A 42 -6.43 0.09 -34.90
C THR A 42 -5.16 0.37 -35.68
N THR A 43 -4.45 -0.70 -36.06
CA THR A 43 -3.45 -0.62 -37.11
C THR A 43 -4.13 -0.04 -38.34
N VAL A 44 -3.78 1.20 -38.70
CA VAL A 44 -4.22 1.83 -39.94
C VAL A 44 -3.88 0.88 -41.08
N GLY A 45 -4.92 0.33 -41.71
CA GLY A 45 -4.78 -0.66 -42.77
C GLY A 45 -3.93 -0.12 -43.91
N THR A 46 -2.82 -0.79 -44.18
CA THR A 46 -2.10 -0.68 -45.44
C THR A 46 -3.04 -1.10 -46.56
N VAL A 47 -3.27 -0.18 -47.50
CA VAL A 47 -4.12 -0.39 -48.68
C VAL A 47 -3.53 -1.53 -49.50
N ALA A 48 -4.25 -2.65 -49.59
CA ALA A 48 -3.89 -3.80 -50.41
C ALA A 48 -4.16 -3.50 -51.89
N GLY A 49 -3.13 -3.64 -52.73
CA GLY A 49 -3.26 -3.35 -54.16
C GLY A 49 -2.07 -3.77 -55.01
N GLU A 50 -1.47 -4.95 -54.80
CA GLU A 50 -0.66 -5.61 -55.83
C GLU A 50 -0.63 -7.13 -55.64
N ALA A 51 -0.69 -7.87 -56.75
CA ALA A 51 -0.79 -9.34 -56.77
C ALA A 51 0.55 -10.01 -56.40
N PRO A 52 0.55 -11.19 -55.75
CA PRO A 52 1.78 -11.79 -55.25
C PRO A 52 2.59 -12.37 -56.41
N VAL A 53 3.87 -11.99 -56.49
CA VAL A 53 4.86 -12.67 -57.32
C VAL A 53 5.46 -13.82 -56.50
N ASP A 54 5.37 -15.02 -57.05
CA ASP A 54 5.91 -16.26 -56.52
C ASP A 54 7.44 -16.18 -56.41
N GLY A 55 7.98 -16.55 -55.24
CA GLY A 55 9.40 -16.40 -54.92
C GLY A 55 9.69 -16.89 -53.51
N GLY A 56 9.83 -18.21 -53.38
CA GLY A 56 10.12 -18.89 -52.12
C GLY A 56 11.28 -18.27 -51.33
N ALA A 57 10.94 -17.72 -50.18
CA ALA A 57 11.85 -17.56 -49.04
C ALA A 57 11.02 -17.83 -47.78
N THR A 58 11.37 -18.88 -47.04
CA THR A 58 10.89 -19.06 -45.66
C THR A 58 11.41 -17.90 -44.83
N VAL A 59 10.54 -16.95 -44.53
CA VAL A 59 10.84 -15.89 -43.55
C VAL A 59 10.81 -16.57 -42.19
N SER A 60 12.00 -16.85 -41.63
CA SER A 60 12.13 -17.20 -40.22
C SER A 60 11.40 -16.14 -39.39
N PRO A 61 10.68 -16.51 -38.32
CA PRO A 61 10.07 -15.52 -37.44
C PRO A 61 11.17 -14.56 -37.01
N VAL A 62 11.04 -13.30 -37.44
CA VAL A 62 11.92 -12.23 -36.98
C VAL A 62 11.51 -11.98 -35.55
N THR A 63 12.21 -12.62 -34.61
CA THR A 63 12.22 -12.16 -33.23
C THR A 63 12.88 -10.79 -33.26
N VAL A 64 12.06 -9.75 -33.24
CA VAL A 64 12.54 -8.39 -33.06
C VAL A 64 13.02 -8.32 -31.61
N LYS A 65 14.31 -8.63 -31.40
CA LYS A 65 15.01 -8.20 -30.19
C LYS A 65 15.34 -6.73 -30.43
N PRO A 66 14.80 -5.77 -29.65
CA PRO A 66 15.19 -4.38 -29.76
C PRO A 66 16.72 -4.29 -29.72
N LEU A 67 17.33 -3.75 -30.78
CA LEU A 67 18.76 -3.52 -30.79
C LEU A 67 19.03 -2.28 -29.93
N GLY A 68 19.39 -2.52 -28.66
CA GLY A 68 19.93 -1.53 -27.75
C GLY A 68 19.15 -1.32 -26.46
N THR A 69 19.04 -2.33 -25.59
CA THR A 69 18.91 -2.21 -24.12
C THR A 69 19.06 -3.60 -23.48
N ASP A 70 20.25 -4.22 -23.56
CA ASP A 70 20.59 -5.26 -22.57
C ASP A 70 20.89 -4.62 -21.18
N ASP A 71 20.88 -3.27 -21.08
CA ASP A 71 21.08 -2.46 -19.85
C ASP A 71 20.06 -1.29 -19.75
N GLY A 72 18.77 -1.55 -19.97
CA GLY A 72 17.75 -0.61 -19.46
C GLY A 72 17.73 -0.67 -17.92
N PRO A 73 17.46 0.43 -17.19
CA PRO A 73 17.34 0.37 -15.73
C PRO A 73 16.26 -0.63 -15.37
N LYS A 74 16.63 -1.73 -14.69
CA LYS A 74 15.69 -2.76 -14.23
C LYS A 74 14.91 -2.21 -13.04
N PRO A 75 13.60 -1.92 -13.17
CA PRO A 75 12.87 -1.31 -12.07
C PRO A 75 12.88 -2.14 -10.79
N ASP A 76 12.97 -3.47 -10.89
CA ASP A 76 13.05 -4.38 -9.73
C ASP A 76 14.22 -4.09 -8.79
N ALA A 77 15.32 -3.50 -9.29
CA ALA A 77 16.46 -3.12 -8.44
C ALA A 77 16.26 -1.78 -7.72
N ILE A 78 15.30 -0.96 -8.17
CA ILE A 78 15.10 0.39 -7.65
C ILE A 78 14.56 0.31 -6.21
N GLY A 79 15.16 1.11 -5.34
CA GLY A 79 14.71 1.34 -3.97
C GLY A 79 15.05 2.75 -3.50
N LEU A 80 14.49 3.12 -2.35
CA LEU A 80 14.76 4.40 -1.67
C LEU A 80 15.69 4.22 -0.45
N LEU A 81 15.72 3.02 0.11
CA LEU A 81 16.44 2.72 1.34
C LEU A 81 17.60 1.75 1.05
N PRO A 82 18.87 2.19 1.14
CA PRO A 82 20.00 1.32 0.89
C PRO A 82 20.18 0.28 2.01
N PRO A 83 20.90 -0.84 1.76
CA PRO A 83 21.19 -1.88 2.76
C PRO A 83 21.74 -1.34 4.10
N ALA A 84 22.55 -0.30 4.06
CA ALA A 84 23.13 0.33 5.25
C ALA A 84 22.08 0.96 6.18
N LEU A 85 20.92 1.36 5.65
CA LEU A 85 19.83 1.97 6.41
C LEU A 85 18.79 0.93 6.83
N THR A 86 18.52 -0.06 5.99
CA THR A 86 17.50 -1.09 6.26
C THR A 86 18.01 -2.20 7.17
N GLY A 87 19.31 -2.51 7.09
CA GLY A 87 19.92 -3.72 7.65
C GLY A 87 19.63 -4.99 6.82
N LEU A 88 18.92 -4.85 5.69
CA LEU A 88 18.62 -5.95 4.77
C LEU A 88 19.74 -6.06 3.73
N PRO A 89 20.20 -7.28 3.37
CA PRO A 89 21.26 -7.44 2.38
C PRO A 89 20.76 -7.11 0.97
N ALA A 90 21.67 -6.66 0.09
CA ALA A 90 21.34 -6.45 -1.33
C ALA A 90 20.86 -7.74 -2.01
N SER A 91 21.34 -8.90 -1.55
CA SER A 91 20.97 -10.22 -2.05
C SER A 91 19.60 -10.73 -1.56
N LEU A 92 18.69 -9.82 -1.19
CA LEU A 92 17.40 -10.13 -0.57
C LEU A 92 16.55 -11.09 -1.40
N TRP A 93 16.60 -10.94 -2.73
CA TRP A 93 15.79 -11.67 -3.71
C TRP A 93 16.59 -12.67 -4.54
N SER A 94 17.88 -12.90 -4.23
CA SER A 94 18.80 -13.59 -5.15
C SER A 94 18.46 -15.05 -5.43
N GLY A 95 17.81 -15.77 -4.50
CA GLY A 95 17.35 -17.14 -4.72
C GLY A 95 15.91 -17.26 -5.21
N SER A 96 15.26 -16.12 -5.48
CA SER A 96 13.82 -16.04 -5.72
C SER A 96 13.50 -15.77 -7.20
N THR A 97 12.28 -16.11 -7.61
CA THR A 97 11.73 -15.73 -8.92
C THR A 97 10.89 -14.46 -8.78
N ALA A 98 10.90 -13.61 -9.82
CA ALA A 98 10.10 -12.39 -9.81
C ALA A 98 8.58 -12.66 -9.62
N PRO A 99 7.96 -13.68 -10.25
CA PRO A 99 6.55 -13.99 -10.04
C PRO A 99 6.22 -14.39 -8.59
N ASP A 100 7.07 -15.19 -7.93
CA ASP A 100 6.83 -15.64 -6.55
C ASP A 100 6.91 -14.48 -5.56
N VAL A 101 7.93 -13.64 -5.69
CA VAL A 101 8.10 -12.44 -4.85
C VAL A 101 6.94 -11.47 -5.07
N ALA A 102 6.58 -11.21 -6.32
CA ALA A 102 5.49 -10.31 -6.65
C ALA A 102 4.15 -10.84 -6.12
N TRP A 103 3.93 -12.16 -6.12
CA TRP A 103 2.74 -12.78 -5.54
C TRP A 103 2.70 -12.63 -4.02
N LEU A 104 3.78 -13.00 -3.32
CA LEU A 104 3.87 -12.85 -1.87
C LEU A 104 3.60 -11.41 -1.44
N ILE A 105 4.22 -10.43 -2.11
CA ILE A 105 3.99 -9.01 -1.82
C ILE A 105 2.51 -8.64 -2.00
N ARG A 106 1.83 -9.13 -3.03
CA ARG A 106 0.41 -8.81 -3.27
C ARG A 106 -0.51 -9.39 -2.20
N GLU A 107 -0.21 -10.58 -1.70
CA GLU A 107 -1.04 -11.26 -0.69
C GLU A 107 -0.92 -10.66 0.72
N GLU A 108 0.14 -9.88 1.00
CA GLU A 108 0.31 -9.26 2.31
C GLU A 108 -0.90 -8.40 2.72
N GLN A 109 -1.41 -8.60 3.93
CA GLN A 109 -2.56 -7.84 4.42
C GLN A 109 -2.18 -6.41 4.79
N ALA A 110 -2.97 -5.40 4.39
CA ALA A 110 -2.66 -4.01 4.74
C ALA A 110 -2.88 -3.68 6.24
N ASP A 111 -3.76 -4.41 6.92
CA ASP A 111 -4.05 -4.24 8.36
C ASP A 111 -3.14 -5.15 9.19
N MET A 112 -2.09 -4.56 9.77
CA MET A 112 -1.06 -5.26 10.55
C MET A 112 -0.78 -4.50 11.87
N LEU A 113 -0.01 -5.14 12.77
CA LEU A 113 0.61 -4.41 13.87
C LEU A 113 1.60 -3.35 13.33
N PRO A 114 1.68 -2.16 13.94
CA PRO A 114 2.50 -1.06 13.42
C PRO A 114 3.99 -1.38 13.17
N ALA A 115 4.62 -2.26 13.95
CA ALA A 115 6.00 -2.71 13.76
C ALA A 115 6.14 -3.70 12.60
N ALA A 116 5.16 -4.59 12.40
CA ALA A 116 5.12 -5.50 11.25
C ALA A 116 4.91 -4.70 9.96
N GLN A 117 4.00 -3.72 10.01
CA GLN A 117 3.77 -2.78 8.93
C GLN A 117 5.00 -1.93 8.58
N ALA A 118 5.71 -1.41 9.59
CA ALA A 118 6.95 -0.68 9.37
C ALA A 118 8.03 -1.58 8.72
N LEU A 119 8.07 -2.87 9.05
CA LEU A 119 8.94 -3.84 8.38
C LEU A 119 8.51 -4.06 6.93
N LEU A 120 7.22 -4.21 6.64
CA LEU A 120 6.72 -4.34 5.28
C LEU A 120 7.09 -3.10 4.45
N ILE A 121 6.77 -1.89 4.91
CA ILE A 121 7.14 -0.64 4.21
C ILE A 121 8.67 -0.59 3.98
N LYS A 122 9.48 -0.94 4.99
CA LYS A 122 10.93 -0.99 4.84
C LYS A 122 11.36 -1.97 3.73
N LEU A 123 10.71 -3.14 3.64
CA LEU A 123 10.98 -4.15 2.62
C LEU A 123 10.58 -3.65 1.22
N LEU A 124 9.42 -3.02 1.08
CA LEU A 124 8.92 -2.47 -0.18
C LEU A 124 9.78 -1.31 -0.70
N LEU A 125 10.44 -0.57 0.19
CA LEU A 125 11.31 0.56 -0.16
C LEU A 125 12.81 0.20 -0.24
N ALA A 126 13.18 -1.03 0.09
CA ALA A 126 14.57 -1.47 0.10
C ALA A 126 15.15 -1.49 -1.32
N GLU A 127 16.37 -0.96 -1.45
CA GLU A 127 17.22 -1.17 -2.61
C GLU A 127 17.88 -2.56 -2.51
N ALA A 128 17.67 -3.40 -3.50
CA ALA A 128 18.14 -4.78 -3.54
C ALA A 128 18.42 -5.21 -4.97
N ASP A 129 19.26 -6.24 -5.15
CA ASP A 129 19.47 -6.86 -6.44
C ASP A 129 18.16 -7.48 -6.93
N PRO A 130 17.85 -7.41 -8.24
CA PRO A 130 16.63 -7.98 -8.77
C PRO A 130 16.63 -9.51 -8.59
N PRO A 131 15.44 -10.15 -8.57
CA PRO A 131 15.32 -11.62 -8.58
C PRO A 131 16.00 -12.25 -9.80
N GLU A 132 16.08 -13.58 -9.84
CA GLU A 132 16.69 -14.29 -10.96
C GLU A 132 16.04 -13.87 -12.31
N PRO A 133 16.84 -13.60 -13.36
CA PRO A 133 16.30 -13.16 -14.64
C PRO A 133 15.39 -14.22 -15.25
N ASP A 134 14.14 -13.85 -15.52
CA ASP A 134 13.12 -14.70 -16.15
C ASP A 134 12.84 -14.33 -17.61
N GLY A 135 13.59 -13.37 -18.16
CA GLY A 135 13.43 -12.88 -19.54
C GLY A 135 12.35 -11.81 -19.70
N THR A 136 11.79 -11.28 -18.62
CA THR A 136 10.80 -10.18 -18.62
C THR A 136 11.44 -8.79 -18.59
N SER A 137 10.61 -7.74 -18.60
CA SER A 137 10.98 -6.33 -18.44
C SER A 137 11.68 -6.00 -17.10
N GLY A 138 11.63 -6.90 -16.12
CA GLY A 138 12.25 -6.70 -14.80
C GLY A 138 11.56 -5.62 -13.98
N ASP A 139 10.24 -5.47 -14.13
CA ASP A 139 9.39 -4.53 -13.40
C ASP A 139 8.28 -5.21 -12.56
N ALA A 140 8.19 -6.54 -12.58
CA ALA A 140 7.11 -7.28 -11.90
C ALA A 140 7.14 -7.12 -10.37
N VAL A 141 8.32 -7.18 -9.76
CA VAL A 141 8.49 -6.97 -8.31
C VAL A 141 8.36 -5.50 -7.96
N PHE A 142 8.88 -4.60 -8.81
CA PHE A 142 8.71 -3.16 -8.65
C PHE A 142 7.24 -2.75 -8.64
N LEU A 143 6.45 -3.20 -9.62
CA LEU A 143 5.02 -2.90 -9.69
C LEU A 143 4.26 -3.52 -8.51
N ALA A 144 4.59 -4.74 -8.08
CA ALA A 144 4.00 -5.32 -6.88
C ALA A 144 4.29 -4.48 -5.62
N ARG A 145 5.51 -3.95 -5.49
CA ARG A 145 5.89 -3.07 -4.36
C ARG A 145 5.11 -1.76 -4.38
N VAL A 146 5.03 -1.12 -5.55
CA VAL A 146 4.26 0.11 -5.74
C VAL A 146 2.79 -0.12 -5.45
N ASP A 147 2.18 -1.16 -6.02
CA ASP A 147 0.77 -1.47 -5.84
C ASP A 147 0.46 -1.72 -4.35
N LYS A 148 1.31 -2.45 -3.62
CA LYS A 148 1.12 -2.64 -2.17
C LYS A 148 1.24 -1.33 -1.38
N LEU A 149 2.18 -0.44 -1.73
CA LEU A 149 2.28 0.88 -1.09
C LEU A 149 1.02 1.73 -1.35
N LEU A 150 0.45 1.66 -2.55
CA LEU A 150 -0.80 2.35 -2.88
C LEU A 150 -1.99 1.80 -2.09
N GLU A 151 -2.11 0.49 -1.95
CA GLU A 151 -3.12 -0.15 -1.11
C GLU A 151 -3.02 0.31 0.35
N MET A 152 -1.80 0.45 0.87
CA MET A 152 -1.52 0.96 2.20
C MET A 152 -1.70 2.47 2.35
N GLY A 153 -1.95 3.22 1.27
CA GLY A 153 -2.07 4.68 1.26
C GLY A 153 -0.72 5.43 1.33
N ALA A 154 0.40 4.74 1.20
CA ALA A 154 1.77 5.27 1.25
C ALA A 154 2.18 5.91 -0.10
N LEU A 155 1.40 6.89 -0.55
CA LEU A 155 1.52 7.46 -1.90
C LEU A 155 2.80 8.27 -2.08
N ASP A 156 3.27 8.98 -1.06
CA ASP A 156 4.52 9.75 -1.17
C ASP A 156 5.71 8.80 -1.43
N GLN A 157 5.73 7.66 -0.74
CA GLN A 157 6.76 6.64 -0.90
C GLN A 157 6.65 5.91 -2.24
N ALA A 158 5.42 5.57 -2.68
CA ALA A 158 5.18 5.00 -3.99
C ALA A 158 5.59 5.97 -5.11
N HIS A 159 5.23 7.25 -4.99
CA HIS A 159 5.57 8.29 -5.95
C HIS A 159 7.09 8.46 -6.06
N ALA A 160 7.81 8.51 -4.94
CA ALA A 160 9.27 8.61 -4.97
C ALA A 160 9.96 7.41 -5.66
N LEU A 161 9.43 6.19 -5.51
CA LEU A 161 9.91 5.03 -6.28
C LEU A 161 9.63 5.21 -7.78
N LEU A 162 8.42 5.65 -8.13
CA LEU A 162 7.96 5.84 -9.51
C LEU A 162 8.74 6.95 -10.22
N GLU A 163 8.99 8.08 -9.56
CA GLU A 163 9.84 9.16 -10.06
C GLU A 163 11.27 8.69 -10.32
N ARG A 164 11.83 7.86 -9.42
CA ARG A 164 13.17 7.30 -9.58
C ARG A 164 13.25 6.31 -10.74
N ALA A 165 12.19 5.54 -10.99
CA ALA A 165 12.07 4.68 -12.16
C ALA A 165 11.87 5.48 -13.46
N GLY A 166 11.18 6.63 -13.36
CA GLY A 166 10.79 7.42 -14.51
C GLY A 166 9.89 6.64 -15.48
N PRO A 167 9.85 7.02 -16.77
CA PRO A 167 9.04 6.34 -17.78
C PRO A 167 9.72 5.04 -18.28
N ALA A 168 9.97 4.09 -17.37
CA ALA A 168 10.67 2.83 -17.66
C ALA A 168 9.82 1.86 -18.52
N SER A 169 8.52 1.81 -18.27
CA SER A 169 7.54 1.03 -19.03
C SER A 169 6.18 1.73 -19.01
N VAL A 170 5.24 1.28 -19.86
CA VAL A 170 3.87 1.82 -19.88
C VAL A 170 3.17 1.60 -18.54
N ASP A 171 3.34 0.43 -17.92
CA ASP A 171 2.74 0.11 -16.63
C ASP A 171 3.32 0.95 -15.48
N VAL A 172 4.64 1.15 -15.47
CA VAL A 172 5.30 2.06 -14.51
C VAL A 172 4.78 3.49 -14.69
N THR A 173 4.69 3.97 -15.93
CA THR A 173 4.21 5.34 -16.23
C THR A 173 2.73 5.50 -15.85
N ARG A 174 1.89 4.46 -16.02
CA ARG A 174 0.50 4.44 -15.56
C ARG A 174 0.41 4.59 -14.04
N ARG A 175 1.17 3.79 -13.28
CA ARG A 175 1.22 3.91 -11.81
C ARG A 175 1.72 5.28 -11.38
N TRP A 176 2.72 5.83 -12.09
CA TRP A 176 3.23 7.16 -11.83
C TRP A 176 2.14 8.21 -12.00
N PHE A 177 1.40 8.17 -13.10
CA PHE A 177 0.29 9.08 -13.37
C PHE A 177 -0.84 8.97 -12.33
N ASP A 178 -1.34 7.77 -12.09
CA ASP A 178 -2.42 7.53 -11.12
C ASP A 178 -2.04 7.99 -9.70
N THR A 179 -0.80 7.73 -9.28
CA THR A 179 -0.28 8.16 -7.97
C THR A 179 -0.12 9.68 -7.91
N ALA A 180 0.51 10.26 -8.95
CA ALA A 180 0.77 11.69 -9.05
C ALA A 180 -0.53 12.50 -9.01
N LEU A 181 -1.58 12.01 -9.68
CA LEU A 181 -2.92 12.56 -9.56
C LEU A 181 -3.33 12.58 -8.10
N LEU A 182 -3.35 11.47 -7.36
CA LEU A 182 -3.86 11.42 -5.99
C LEU A 182 -3.09 12.28 -4.96
N ILE A 183 -1.86 12.70 -5.25
CA ILE A 183 -1.11 13.67 -4.43
C ILE A 183 -1.07 15.09 -5.01
N GLY A 184 -1.40 15.30 -6.28
CA GLY A 184 -1.38 16.62 -6.96
C GLY A 184 -0.03 17.00 -7.52
N GLN A 185 0.71 16.02 -8.01
CA GLN A 185 2.04 16.17 -8.59
C GLN A 185 2.05 15.68 -10.04
N GLU A 186 0.91 15.83 -10.75
CA GLU A 186 0.71 15.30 -12.09
C GLU A 186 1.51 16.02 -13.20
N ASP A 187 2.05 17.21 -12.94
CA ASP A 187 2.68 18.05 -13.97
C ASP A 187 3.90 17.38 -14.63
N ASP A 188 4.77 16.73 -13.85
CA ASP A 188 6.01 16.14 -14.35
C ASP A 188 5.76 14.89 -15.20
N VAL A 189 4.83 14.03 -14.76
CA VAL A 189 4.41 12.85 -15.52
C VAL A 189 3.61 13.22 -16.77
N CYS A 190 2.76 14.26 -16.71
CA CYS A 190 2.07 14.75 -17.90
C CYS A 190 3.05 15.29 -18.95
N ARG A 191 4.08 16.05 -18.53
CA ARG A 191 5.14 16.50 -19.45
C ARG A 191 5.88 15.31 -20.08
N ALA A 192 6.23 14.30 -19.29
CA ALA A 192 6.88 13.09 -19.80
C ALA A 192 6.00 12.32 -20.82
N MET A 193 4.69 12.27 -20.60
CA MET A 193 3.74 11.65 -21.53
C MET A 193 3.53 12.46 -22.82
N GLU A 194 3.55 13.78 -22.76
CA GLU A 194 3.46 14.64 -23.96
C GLU A 194 4.72 14.53 -24.83
N GLU A 195 5.91 14.39 -24.22
CA GLU A 195 7.16 14.15 -24.95
C GLU A 195 7.22 12.77 -25.63
N LYS A 196 6.51 11.78 -25.07
CA LYS A 196 6.46 10.40 -25.57
C LYS A 196 5.01 9.90 -25.61
N PRO A 197 4.25 10.21 -26.68
CA PRO A 197 2.84 9.85 -26.79
C PRO A 197 2.55 8.35 -26.66
N ASP A 198 3.51 7.48 -27.00
CA ASP A 198 3.40 6.02 -26.85
C ASP A 198 3.27 5.56 -25.38
N LEU A 199 3.57 6.44 -24.42
CA LEU A 199 3.39 6.21 -22.98
C LEU A 199 2.02 6.66 -22.47
N SER A 200 1.30 7.49 -23.23
CA SER A 200 -0.02 7.97 -22.84
C SER A 200 -1.05 6.87 -23.10
N PRO A 201 -1.66 6.30 -22.05
CA PRO A 201 -2.34 5.03 -22.19
C PRO A 201 -3.78 5.18 -22.71
N THR A 202 -4.41 6.35 -22.58
CA THR A 202 -5.79 6.60 -23.03
C THR A 202 -6.01 8.03 -23.54
N TYR A 203 -7.07 8.22 -24.32
CA TYR A 203 -7.51 9.55 -24.77
C TYR A 203 -7.86 10.49 -23.60
N PRO A 204 -8.63 10.08 -22.57
CA PRO A 204 -8.89 10.92 -21.40
C PRO A 204 -7.60 11.41 -20.71
N THR A 205 -6.61 10.54 -20.52
CA THR A 205 -5.31 10.93 -19.93
C THR A 205 -4.60 11.97 -20.78
N ARG A 206 -4.56 11.77 -22.11
CA ARG A 206 -3.94 12.72 -23.02
C ARG A 206 -4.65 14.08 -23.03
N ILE A 207 -5.98 14.09 -23.11
CA ILE A 207 -6.79 15.32 -23.05
C ILE A 207 -6.50 16.08 -21.75
N PHE A 208 -6.48 15.37 -20.63
CA PHE A 208 -6.16 15.95 -19.33
C PHE A 208 -4.74 16.53 -19.30
N CYS A 209 -3.72 15.77 -19.74
CA CYS A 209 -2.35 16.25 -19.74
C CYS A 209 -2.09 17.41 -20.70
N MET A 210 -2.71 17.44 -21.88
CA MET A 210 -2.66 18.58 -22.80
C MET A 210 -3.23 19.84 -22.15
N ALA A 211 -4.42 19.74 -21.53
CA ALA A 211 -5.02 20.84 -20.80
C ALA A 211 -4.14 21.33 -19.64
N ARG A 212 -3.55 20.40 -18.87
CA ARG A 212 -2.62 20.74 -17.77
C ARG A 212 -1.33 21.39 -18.26
N ALA A 213 -0.83 21.00 -19.42
CA ALA A 213 0.31 21.62 -20.09
C ALA A 213 -0.03 22.99 -20.74
N GLY A 214 -1.30 23.39 -20.74
CA GLY A 214 -1.79 24.65 -21.29
C GLY A 214 -2.21 24.60 -22.76
N ASP A 215 -2.17 23.42 -23.40
CA ASP A 215 -2.69 23.21 -24.75
C ASP A 215 -4.20 22.90 -24.72
N TRP A 216 -4.97 23.90 -24.28
CA TRP A 216 -6.43 23.80 -24.17
C TRP A 216 -7.10 23.57 -25.52
N ASP A 217 -6.67 24.29 -26.56
CA ASP A 217 -7.22 24.14 -27.91
C ASP A 217 -6.98 22.73 -28.45
N GLY A 218 -5.77 22.19 -28.24
CA GLY A 218 -5.44 20.81 -28.61
C GLY A 218 -6.28 19.79 -27.85
N ALA A 219 -6.51 19.99 -26.55
CA ALA A 219 -7.35 19.11 -25.73
C ALA A 219 -8.82 19.10 -26.22
N VAL A 220 -9.38 20.27 -26.57
CA VAL A 220 -10.74 20.40 -27.13
C VAL A 220 -10.84 19.73 -28.49
N ILE A 221 -9.86 19.93 -29.37
CA ILE A 221 -9.81 19.26 -30.68
C ILE A 221 -9.76 17.74 -30.49
N LEU A 222 -8.89 17.27 -29.61
CA LEU A 222 -8.73 15.85 -29.35
C LEU A 222 -10.04 15.22 -28.85
N LEU A 223 -10.73 15.86 -27.89
CA LEU A 223 -12.05 15.42 -27.43
C LEU A 223 -13.07 15.38 -28.59
N GLY A 224 -13.11 16.43 -29.42
CA GLY A 224 -13.98 16.50 -30.59
C GLY A 224 -13.72 15.40 -31.63
N THR A 225 -12.47 14.96 -31.77
CA THR A 225 -12.10 13.83 -32.65
C THR A 225 -12.33 12.47 -32.03
N ALA A 226 -12.31 12.37 -30.70
CA ALA A 226 -12.49 11.11 -29.98
C ALA A 226 -13.96 10.64 -29.99
N ARG A 227 -14.93 11.57 -29.86
CA ARG A 227 -16.37 11.24 -29.84
C ARG A 227 -16.84 10.42 -31.06
N PRO A 228 -16.53 10.81 -32.32
CA PRO A 228 -17.01 10.08 -33.48
C PRO A 228 -16.30 8.74 -33.70
N LEU A 229 -15.14 8.55 -33.06
CA LEU A 229 -14.35 7.32 -33.14
C LEU A 229 -14.75 6.28 -32.07
N ASP A 230 -15.67 6.62 -31.17
CA ASP A 230 -16.16 5.75 -30.09
C ASP A 230 -15.02 5.23 -29.17
N VAL A 231 -13.98 6.06 -28.99
CA VAL A 231 -12.81 5.77 -28.13
C VAL A 231 -12.92 6.36 -26.72
N ILE A 232 -13.98 7.13 -26.46
CA ILE A 232 -14.36 7.71 -25.16
C ILE A 232 -15.85 7.46 -24.99
N ASN A 233 -16.26 6.98 -23.81
CA ASN A 233 -17.68 6.74 -23.52
C ASN A 233 -18.44 8.03 -23.15
N GLU A 234 -19.77 7.96 -23.08
CA GLU A 234 -20.63 9.13 -22.83
C GLU A 234 -20.36 9.79 -21.45
N GLU A 235 -20.06 9.00 -20.42
CA GLU A 235 -19.77 9.50 -19.07
C GLU A 235 -18.43 10.26 -19.04
N GLU A 236 -17.40 9.69 -19.67
CA GLU A 236 -16.08 10.31 -19.81
C GLU A 236 -16.15 11.59 -20.66
N ASP A 237 -16.91 11.58 -21.77
CA ASP A 237 -17.09 12.76 -22.60
C ASP A 237 -17.78 13.88 -21.82
N ALA A 238 -18.87 13.57 -21.11
CA ALA A 238 -19.60 14.54 -20.32
C ALA A 238 -18.75 15.16 -19.20
N LEU A 239 -17.84 14.38 -18.60
CA LEU A 239 -16.90 14.83 -17.58
C LEU A 239 -15.78 15.69 -18.18
N LEU A 240 -15.14 15.24 -19.26
CA LEU A 240 -14.07 15.97 -19.94
C LEU A 240 -14.58 17.27 -20.56
N ALA A 241 -15.78 17.29 -21.13
CA ALA A 241 -16.39 18.50 -21.68
C ALA A 241 -16.60 19.57 -20.60
N ARG A 242 -17.10 19.19 -19.41
CA ARG A 242 -17.23 20.10 -18.26
C ARG A 242 -15.88 20.56 -17.71
N PHE A 243 -14.86 19.71 -17.79
CA PHE A 243 -13.49 20.06 -17.38
C PHE A 243 -12.85 21.09 -18.33
N LEU A 244 -13.04 20.94 -19.64
CA LEU A 244 -12.45 21.82 -20.65
C LEU A 244 -13.19 23.14 -20.81
N ASP A 245 -14.53 23.14 -20.66
CA ASP A 245 -15.36 24.31 -20.85
C ASP A 245 -16.49 24.36 -19.79
N PRO A 246 -16.17 24.72 -18.53
CA PRO A 246 -17.15 24.71 -17.44
C PRO A 246 -18.30 25.71 -17.66
N ASP A 247 -18.06 26.82 -18.38
CA ASP A 247 -19.02 27.89 -18.61
C ASP A 247 -20.24 27.40 -19.43
N LEU A 248 -20.02 26.47 -20.36
CA LEU A 248 -21.10 25.87 -21.17
C LEU A 248 -22.07 25.02 -20.36
N PHE A 249 -21.70 24.61 -19.15
CA PHE A 249 -22.49 23.73 -18.30
C PHE A 249 -22.96 24.42 -17.01
N GLU A 250 -22.90 25.75 -16.94
CA GLU A 250 -23.47 26.50 -15.83
C GLU A 250 -24.97 26.22 -15.67
N GLY A 251 -25.37 25.74 -14.48
CA GLY A 251 -26.76 25.43 -14.17
C GLY A 251 -27.25 24.05 -14.60
N GLU A 252 -26.41 23.26 -15.27
CA GLU A 252 -26.67 21.85 -15.54
C GLU A 252 -26.64 21.02 -14.24
N PRO A 253 -27.37 19.90 -14.17
CA PRO A 253 -27.34 19.04 -13.01
C PRO A 253 -25.93 18.44 -12.80
N PRO A 254 -25.56 18.14 -11.53
CA PRO A 254 -24.32 17.43 -11.22
C PRO A 254 -24.22 16.10 -11.96
N LEU A 255 -23.00 15.69 -12.27
CA LEU A 255 -22.74 14.37 -12.83
C LEU A 255 -22.83 13.29 -11.74
N ASP A 256 -23.34 12.13 -12.11
CA ASP A 256 -23.26 10.94 -11.29
C ASP A 256 -21.83 10.36 -11.38
N PRO A 257 -21.10 10.19 -10.26
CA PRO A 257 -19.77 9.61 -10.31
C PRO A 257 -19.81 8.14 -10.73
N PRO A 258 -18.93 7.69 -11.66
CA PRO A 258 -18.90 6.32 -12.11
C PRO A 258 -18.42 5.38 -11.00
N ARG A 259 -18.60 4.06 -11.20
CA ARG A 259 -18.10 3.04 -10.25
C ARG A 259 -17.42 1.91 -11.02
N PRO A 260 -16.13 1.61 -10.79
CA PRO A 260 -15.24 2.20 -9.77
C PRO A 260 -14.78 3.63 -10.10
N ILE A 261 -14.35 4.39 -9.07
CA ILE A 261 -13.73 5.70 -9.23
C ILE A 261 -12.23 5.53 -9.49
N THR A 262 -11.75 6.03 -10.63
CA THR A 262 -10.31 6.10 -10.95
C THR A 262 -9.69 7.39 -10.41
N PRO A 263 -8.35 7.47 -10.25
CA PRO A 263 -7.66 8.71 -9.87
C PRO A 263 -7.91 9.88 -10.84
N LEU A 264 -7.94 9.60 -12.15
CA LEU A 264 -8.20 10.62 -13.16
C LEU A 264 -9.64 11.15 -13.03
N THR A 265 -10.62 10.25 -12.95
CA THR A 265 -12.01 10.63 -12.71
C THR A 265 -12.14 11.45 -11.44
N PHE A 266 -11.55 11.00 -10.33
CA PHE A 266 -11.57 11.72 -9.05
C PHE A 266 -11.04 13.16 -9.19
N ARG A 267 -9.90 13.33 -9.87
CA ARG A 267 -9.32 14.66 -10.12
C ARG A 267 -10.15 15.53 -11.03
N LEU A 268 -10.75 14.97 -12.08
CA LEU A 268 -11.67 15.70 -12.95
C LEU A 268 -12.89 16.18 -12.18
N PHE A 269 -13.48 15.35 -11.31
CA PHE A 269 -14.61 15.74 -10.46
C PHE A 269 -14.27 16.89 -9.50
N GLU A 270 -13.08 16.89 -8.90
CA GLU A 270 -12.60 18.04 -8.11
C GLU A 270 -12.41 19.29 -8.96
N ALA A 271 -11.86 19.16 -10.17
CA ALA A 271 -11.60 20.28 -11.07
C ALA A 271 -12.90 20.98 -11.52
N ILE A 272 -13.99 20.24 -11.69
CA ILE A 272 -15.32 20.79 -12.03
C ILE A 272 -16.14 21.23 -10.81
N GLY A 273 -15.53 21.26 -9.60
CA GLY A 273 -16.21 21.68 -8.37
C GLY A 273 -17.22 20.67 -7.81
N GLN A 274 -17.16 19.40 -8.23
CA GLN A 274 -18.04 18.31 -7.79
C GLN A 274 -17.24 17.26 -7.02
N ALA A 275 -16.43 17.70 -6.05
CA ALA A 275 -15.50 16.85 -5.31
C ALA A 275 -16.19 15.63 -4.67
N ILE A 276 -15.58 14.45 -4.87
CA ILE A 276 -16.09 13.18 -4.36
C ILE A 276 -15.57 12.95 -2.93
N PRO A 277 -16.43 12.65 -1.95
CA PRO A 277 -15.98 12.29 -0.61
C PRO A 277 -15.10 11.02 -0.64
N THR A 278 -13.94 11.05 0.02
CA THR A 278 -13.01 9.89 0.03
C THR A 278 -13.45 8.77 0.96
N ARG A 279 -14.45 9.02 1.82
CA ARG A 279 -14.95 8.02 2.77
C ARG A 279 -15.66 6.90 2.01
N GLY A 280 -15.10 5.70 2.08
CA GLY A 280 -15.60 4.53 1.34
C GLY A 280 -14.87 4.29 0.02
N LEU A 281 -13.99 5.20 -0.40
CA LEU A 281 -13.00 4.95 -1.43
C LEU A 281 -11.79 4.19 -0.85
N PRO A 282 -11.00 3.52 -1.71
CA PRO A 282 -9.71 2.93 -1.32
C PRO A 282 -8.84 3.91 -0.53
N LEU A 283 -7.99 3.39 0.36
CA LEU A 283 -7.24 4.21 1.30
C LEU A 283 -6.32 5.23 0.60
N ALA A 284 -5.80 4.91 -0.58
CA ALA A 284 -5.02 5.81 -1.43
C ALA A 284 -5.67 7.20 -1.62
N PHE A 285 -7.00 7.26 -1.78
CA PHE A 285 -7.71 8.52 -1.99
C PHE A 285 -7.73 9.42 -0.74
N ALA A 286 -7.50 8.85 0.46
CA ALA A 286 -7.46 9.64 1.70
C ALA A 286 -6.33 10.67 1.72
N GLN A 287 -5.26 10.47 0.92
CA GLN A 287 -4.18 11.45 0.79
C GLN A 287 -4.65 12.78 0.22
N ALA A 288 -5.65 12.77 -0.68
CA ALA A 288 -6.23 13.99 -1.21
C ALA A 288 -6.87 14.87 -0.11
N ASP A 289 -7.42 14.25 0.94
CA ASP A 289 -8.03 14.98 2.07
C ASP A 289 -7.02 15.71 2.95
N LEU A 290 -5.73 15.34 2.92
CA LEU A 290 -4.69 16.00 3.73
C LEU A 290 -4.31 17.39 3.23
N ARG A 291 -4.74 17.77 2.03
CA ARG A 291 -4.45 19.08 1.45
C ARG A 291 -5.04 20.21 2.27
N SER A 292 -4.33 21.33 2.34
CA SER A 292 -4.70 22.48 3.17
C SER A 292 -6.00 23.18 2.76
N ASN A 293 -6.47 22.99 1.54
CA ASN A 293 -7.74 23.54 1.03
C ASN A 293 -8.97 22.73 1.51
N ASN A 294 -8.77 21.55 2.08
CA ASN A 294 -9.85 20.75 2.67
C ASN A 294 -10.16 21.16 4.10
N GLY A 295 -11.38 20.83 4.55
CA GLY A 295 -11.80 21.11 5.92
C GLY A 295 -10.96 20.32 6.94
N TRP A 296 -10.57 20.98 8.04
CA TRP A 296 -9.71 20.38 9.07
C TRP A 296 -10.24 19.05 9.63
N LYS A 297 -11.56 18.89 9.78
CA LYS A 297 -12.14 17.60 10.21
C LYS A 297 -11.80 16.45 9.23
N ALA A 298 -11.88 16.71 7.92
CA ALA A 298 -11.57 15.71 6.89
C ALA A 298 -10.07 15.36 6.92
N GLN A 299 -9.20 16.38 7.07
CA GLN A 299 -7.76 16.17 7.23
C GLN A 299 -7.44 15.27 8.42
N VAL A 300 -8.04 15.54 9.59
CA VAL A 300 -7.79 14.72 10.79
C VAL A 300 -8.30 13.29 10.62
N GLU A 301 -9.51 13.10 10.08
CA GLU A 301 -10.06 11.75 9.85
C GLU A 301 -9.24 10.97 8.81
N ALA A 302 -8.75 11.63 7.76
CA ALA A 302 -7.88 11.03 6.77
C ALA A 302 -6.51 10.66 7.37
N ALA A 303 -5.90 11.57 8.14
CA ALA A 303 -4.65 11.30 8.83
C ALA A 303 -4.77 10.14 9.82
N GLU A 304 -5.87 10.04 10.56
CA GLU A 304 -6.11 8.90 11.43
C GLU A 304 -6.20 7.58 10.65
N ARG A 305 -6.89 7.57 9.51
CA ARG A 305 -6.99 6.37 8.65
C ARG A 305 -5.63 5.97 8.08
N LEU A 306 -4.86 6.93 7.60
CA LEU A 306 -3.53 6.70 7.03
C LEU A 306 -2.50 6.33 8.11
N ALA A 307 -2.66 6.83 9.34
CA ALA A 307 -1.75 6.51 10.44
C ALA A 307 -1.85 5.05 10.87
N ARG A 308 -3.05 4.45 10.75
CA ARG A 308 -3.26 3.01 10.99
C ARG A 308 -2.43 2.14 10.07
N THR A 309 -2.12 2.65 8.87
CA THR A 309 -1.31 1.94 7.88
C THR A 309 0.14 2.44 7.79
N GLY A 310 0.56 3.33 8.69
CA GLY A 310 1.88 3.94 8.67
C GLY A 310 2.15 4.83 7.45
N ALA A 311 1.10 5.21 6.72
CA ALA A 311 1.21 6.03 5.50
C ALA A 311 1.45 7.52 5.80
N VAL A 312 1.08 8.00 6.99
CA VAL A 312 1.46 9.33 7.49
C VAL A 312 2.42 9.20 8.66
N THR A 313 3.30 10.18 8.80
CA THR A 313 4.27 10.20 9.90
C THR A 313 3.60 10.53 11.24
N ASP A 314 4.19 10.05 12.34
CA ASP A 314 3.71 10.32 13.70
C ASP A 314 3.58 11.84 13.96
N ASN A 315 4.55 12.63 13.49
CA ASN A 315 4.56 14.08 13.62
C ASN A 315 3.52 14.78 12.74
N GLN A 316 3.17 14.22 11.58
CA GLN A 316 2.12 14.78 10.72
C GLN A 316 0.74 14.62 11.37
N LEU A 317 0.46 13.43 11.95
CA LEU A 317 -0.76 13.20 12.71
C LEU A 317 -0.82 14.13 13.93
N LEU A 318 0.26 14.21 14.70
CA LEU A 318 0.32 15.09 15.86
C LEU A 318 0.12 16.55 15.47
N GLY A 319 0.78 17.01 14.41
CA GLY A 319 0.64 18.37 13.90
C GLY A 319 -0.80 18.72 13.54
N LEU A 320 -1.56 17.78 12.97
CA LEU A 320 -2.98 17.97 12.68
C LEU A 320 -3.85 18.00 13.94
N TYR A 321 -3.53 17.19 14.95
CA TYR A 321 -4.22 17.23 16.25
C TYR A 321 -3.97 18.53 17.01
N THR A 322 -2.86 19.22 16.79
CA THR A 322 -2.45 20.38 17.59
C THR A 322 -2.62 21.71 16.85
N GLN A 323 -3.06 21.65 15.58
CA GLN A 323 -3.16 22.80 14.68
C GLN A 323 -4.12 23.89 15.17
N GLN A 324 -5.30 23.50 15.70
CA GLN A 324 -6.37 24.42 16.05
C GLN A 324 -7.12 23.95 17.31
N LYS A 325 -7.91 24.83 17.93
CA LYS A 325 -8.81 24.42 19.01
C LYS A 325 -9.94 23.54 18.47
N PRO A 326 -10.36 22.49 19.19
CA PRO A 326 -11.47 21.63 18.77
C PRO A 326 -12.70 22.44 18.41
N ALA A 327 -13.26 22.20 17.22
CA ALA A 327 -14.38 22.98 16.71
C ALA A 327 -15.73 22.62 17.36
N ALA A 328 -15.85 21.42 17.94
CA ALA A 328 -17.03 20.93 18.64
C ALA A 328 -16.64 19.87 19.68
N SER A 329 -17.62 19.22 20.31
CA SER A 329 -17.42 18.03 21.15
C SER A 329 -17.79 16.75 20.38
N GLY A 330 -17.25 15.61 20.82
CA GLY A 330 -17.58 14.30 20.26
C GLY A 330 -16.67 13.82 19.13
N GLY A 331 -16.51 12.50 19.04
CA GLY A 331 -15.79 11.83 17.95
C GLY A 331 -14.33 12.27 17.85
N VAL A 332 -13.93 12.74 16.68
CA VAL A 332 -12.58 13.26 16.39
C VAL A 332 -12.18 14.37 17.37
N TRP A 333 -13.10 15.23 17.76
CA TRP A 333 -12.78 16.38 18.61
C TRP A 333 -12.45 15.99 20.04
N ASP A 334 -12.99 14.87 20.55
CA ASP A 334 -12.63 14.35 21.86
C ASP A 334 -11.19 13.81 21.87
N ARG A 335 -10.74 13.22 20.76
CA ARG A 335 -9.35 12.78 20.56
C ARG A 335 -8.41 13.98 20.49
N VAL A 336 -8.72 14.94 19.63
CA VAL A 336 -7.96 16.21 19.49
C VAL A 336 -7.81 16.88 20.85
N SER A 337 -8.91 17.02 21.60
CA SER A 337 -8.90 17.63 22.94
C SER A 337 -8.02 16.85 23.93
N ALA A 338 -8.07 15.52 23.91
CA ALA A 338 -7.29 14.68 24.81
C ALA A 338 -5.78 14.76 24.52
N VAL A 339 -5.39 14.79 23.24
CA VAL A 339 -3.98 14.93 22.82
C VAL A 339 -3.45 16.32 23.18
N GLN A 340 -4.23 17.38 22.93
CA GLN A 340 -3.82 18.74 23.32
C GLN A 340 -3.68 18.90 24.84
N ALA A 341 -4.59 18.30 25.61
CA ALA A 341 -4.49 18.29 27.07
C ALA A 341 -3.25 17.51 27.55
N LEU A 342 -2.87 16.43 26.87
CA LEU A 342 -1.65 15.68 27.16
C LEU A 342 -0.42 16.58 26.96
N GLU A 343 -0.32 17.27 25.82
CA GLU A 343 0.82 18.16 25.55
C GLU A 343 0.92 19.30 26.56
N SER A 344 -0.22 19.90 26.93
CA SER A 344 -0.25 20.93 27.97
C SER A 344 0.24 20.39 29.32
N ALA A 345 -0.26 19.24 29.76
CA ALA A 345 0.13 18.64 31.04
C ALA A 345 1.60 18.22 31.07
N LEU A 346 2.13 17.68 29.95
CA LEU A 346 3.55 17.36 29.82
C LEU A 346 4.43 18.62 29.90
N LYS A 347 4.01 19.71 29.25
CA LYS A 347 4.73 20.98 29.26
C LYS A 347 4.74 21.66 30.63
N GLU A 348 3.64 21.53 31.37
CA GLU A 348 3.47 22.08 32.72
C GLU A 348 4.06 21.16 33.80
N GLU A 349 4.54 19.97 33.42
CA GLU A 349 5.01 18.91 34.33
C GLU A 349 3.97 18.53 35.40
N ASP A 350 2.69 18.58 35.03
CA ASP A 350 1.55 18.36 35.94
C ASP A 350 1.16 16.87 36.02
N GLY A 351 1.79 16.16 36.97
CA GLY A 351 1.52 14.75 37.25
C GLY A 351 0.07 14.45 37.64
N ASP A 352 -0.56 15.30 38.46
CA ASP A 352 -1.94 15.10 38.93
C ASP A 352 -2.92 15.15 37.75
N THR A 353 -2.73 16.10 36.83
CA THR A 353 -3.53 16.17 35.59
C THR A 353 -3.28 14.95 34.71
N LEU A 354 -2.03 14.51 34.55
CA LEU A 354 -1.71 13.31 33.76
C LEU A 354 -2.40 12.05 34.31
N GLU A 355 -2.45 11.87 35.63
CA GLU A 355 -3.10 10.71 36.26
C GLU A 355 -4.58 10.60 35.92
N THR A 356 -5.28 11.73 35.87
CA THR A 356 -6.70 11.76 35.51
C THR A 356 -6.94 11.67 33.99
N LEU A 357 -6.02 12.18 33.19
CA LEU A 357 -6.17 12.29 31.74
C LEU A 357 -5.86 10.97 30.99
N LEU A 358 -4.81 10.25 31.38
CA LEU A 358 -4.28 9.12 30.62
C LEU A 358 -5.31 8.01 30.34
N PRO A 359 -6.17 7.59 31.28
CA PRO A 359 -7.21 6.58 31.00
C PRO A 359 -8.19 7.01 29.89
N ARG A 360 -8.58 8.30 29.89
CA ARG A 360 -9.45 8.85 28.85
C ARG A 360 -8.71 8.96 27.52
N LEU A 361 -7.47 9.43 27.54
CA LEU A 361 -6.63 9.53 26.35
C LEU A 361 -6.48 8.16 25.69
N TRP A 362 -6.06 7.14 26.45
CA TRP A 362 -5.87 5.79 25.95
C TRP A 362 -7.13 5.25 25.26
N THR A 363 -8.28 5.39 25.92
CA THR A 363 -9.58 5.00 25.36
C THR A 363 -9.88 5.71 24.03
N GLN A 364 -9.51 6.99 23.91
CA GLN A 364 -9.77 7.78 22.71
C GLN A 364 -8.82 7.41 21.56
N LEU A 365 -7.54 7.17 21.86
CA LEU A 365 -6.55 6.71 20.89
C LEU A 365 -6.90 5.31 20.36
N THR A 366 -7.29 4.38 21.24
CA THR A 366 -7.70 3.02 20.83
C THR A 366 -8.90 3.00 19.91
N LYS A 367 -9.89 3.88 20.09
CA LYS A 367 -11.02 4.00 19.16
C LYS A 367 -10.62 4.37 17.74
N ALA A 368 -9.51 5.10 17.58
CA ALA A 368 -8.99 5.49 16.27
C ALA A 368 -7.78 4.67 15.82
N GLN A 369 -7.30 3.74 16.68
CA GLN A 369 -6.07 2.98 16.51
C GLN A 369 -4.82 3.87 16.31
N THR A 370 -4.77 4.99 17.04
CA THR A 370 -3.67 5.97 16.98
C THR A 370 -2.76 5.95 18.21
N GLU A 371 -2.80 4.88 19.02
CA GLU A 371 -1.98 4.74 20.23
C GLU A 371 -0.50 4.77 19.90
N VAL A 372 -0.05 3.98 18.91
CA VAL A 372 1.38 3.85 18.60
C VAL A 372 2.01 5.15 18.09
N PRO A 373 1.43 5.87 17.11
CA PRO A 373 1.97 7.16 16.70
C PRO A 373 2.14 8.16 17.85
N ILE A 374 1.13 8.27 18.71
CA ILE A 374 1.16 9.19 19.86
C ILE A 374 2.13 8.69 20.95
N ALA A 375 2.20 7.38 21.17
CA ALA A 375 3.14 6.75 22.09
C ALA A 375 4.60 6.89 21.65
N ARG A 376 4.89 6.84 20.35
CA ARG A 376 6.26 7.07 19.83
C ARG A 376 6.74 8.48 20.13
N VAL A 377 5.85 9.49 20.05
CA VAL A 377 6.22 10.88 20.33
C VAL A 377 6.28 11.17 21.84
N HIS A 378 5.27 10.76 22.61
CA HIS A 378 5.13 11.18 24.01
C HIS A 378 5.44 10.10 25.05
N GLY A 379 5.47 8.83 24.66
CA GLY A 379 5.71 7.69 25.55
C GLY A 379 7.00 7.78 26.37
N PRO A 380 8.16 8.14 25.78
CA PRO A 380 9.40 8.28 26.53
C PRO A 380 9.34 9.34 27.65
N ALA A 381 8.66 10.47 27.37
CA ALA A 381 8.46 11.53 28.35
C ALA A 381 7.48 11.09 29.45
N LEU A 382 6.35 10.50 29.07
CA LEU A 382 5.35 9.98 30.01
C LEU A 382 5.93 8.94 30.97
N ALA A 383 6.74 8.02 30.47
CA ALA A 383 7.36 6.98 31.28
C ALA A 383 8.37 7.51 32.32
N ALA A 384 8.78 8.78 32.23
CA ALA A 384 9.66 9.42 33.20
C ALA A 384 8.91 10.07 34.38
N PHE A 385 7.59 10.24 34.29
CA PHE A 385 6.80 10.82 35.38
C PHE A 385 6.52 9.80 36.49
N PRO A 386 6.56 10.23 37.77
CA PRO A 386 6.15 9.39 38.90
C PRO A 386 4.62 9.37 38.99
N LEU A 387 3.99 8.55 38.16
CA LEU A 387 2.54 8.35 38.15
C LEU A 387 2.16 7.10 38.94
N ASP A 388 0.93 7.07 39.44
CA ASP A 388 0.35 5.92 40.15
C ASP A 388 -0.83 5.27 39.40
N GLY A 389 -1.18 4.06 39.85
CA GLY A 389 -2.41 3.36 39.44
C GLY A 389 -2.52 3.09 37.93
N PRO A 390 -3.72 3.23 37.33
CA PRO A 390 -3.93 2.97 35.90
C PRO A 390 -3.10 3.87 34.97
N ALA A 391 -2.82 5.11 35.40
CA ALA A 391 -2.05 6.07 34.62
C ALA A 391 -0.58 5.65 34.49
N ALA A 392 0.02 5.17 35.58
CA ALA A 392 1.38 4.60 35.57
C ALA A 392 1.53 3.46 34.56
N ARG A 393 0.54 2.56 34.53
CA ARG A 393 0.52 1.44 33.59
C ARG A 393 0.39 1.91 32.13
N ILE A 394 -0.50 2.87 31.86
CA ILE A 394 -0.65 3.44 30.52
C ILE A 394 0.64 4.14 30.08
N ALA A 395 1.28 4.91 30.96
CA ALA A 395 2.56 5.56 30.66
C ALA A 395 3.67 4.54 30.36
N LEU A 396 3.74 3.44 31.12
CA LEU A 396 4.65 2.33 30.84
C LEU A 396 4.35 1.72 29.46
N HIS A 397 3.10 1.39 29.17
CA HIS A 397 2.69 0.79 27.89
C HIS A 397 2.99 1.72 26.71
N MET A 398 2.69 3.01 26.81
CA MET A 398 3.07 4.01 25.81
C MET A 398 4.59 4.09 25.63
N GLY A 399 5.36 4.07 26.72
CA GLY A 399 6.82 4.03 26.64
C GLY A 399 7.34 2.78 25.94
N LEU A 400 6.76 1.61 26.21
CA LEU A 400 7.12 0.34 25.56
C LEU A 400 6.71 0.25 24.08
N LEU A 401 5.73 1.03 23.64
CA LEU A 401 5.35 1.16 22.22
C LEU A 401 6.24 2.14 21.44
N SER A 402 7.06 2.93 22.13
CA SER A 402 7.96 3.91 21.52
C SER A 402 9.27 3.28 21.02
N ASP A 403 10.07 4.05 20.27
CA ASP A 403 11.42 3.61 19.89
C ASP A 403 12.37 3.51 21.09
N ALA A 404 12.03 4.12 22.24
CA ALA A 404 12.80 4.06 23.48
C ALA A 404 12.38 2.89 24.40
N TYR A 405 11.71 1.86 23.86
CA TYR A 405 11.14 0.76 24.65
C TYR A 405 12.15 0.07 25.59
N GLU A 406 13.41 -0.10 25.17
CA GLU A 406 14.46 -0.71 26.00
C GLU A 406 14.84 0.19 27.18
N ASP A 407 15.05 1.49 26.93
CA ASP A 407 15.41 2.46 27.97
C ASP A 407 14.28 2.68 28.97
N VAL A 408 13.03 2.61 28.50
CA VAL A 408 11.84 2.61 29.36
C VAL A 408 11.83 1.35 30.22
N ALA A 409 12.02 0.17 29.62
CA ALA A 409 12.01 -1.10 30.33
C ALA A 409 13.13 -1.20 31.38
N GLN A 410 14.32 -0.62 31.15
CA GLN A 410 15.42 -0.61 32.12
C GLN A 410 15.09 0.17 33.40
N ARG A 411 14.26 1.22 33.29
CA ARG A 411 13.87 2.09 34.41
C ARG A 411 12.54 1.71 35.05
N ALA A 412 11.76 0.86 34.37
CA ALA A 412 10.43 0.48 34.80
C ALA A 412 10.46 -0.36 36.09
N VAL A 413 9.47 -0.11 36.95
CA VAL A 413 9.18 -0.95 38.12
C VAL A 413 7.81 -1.59 37.90
N PRO A 414 7.75 -2.76 37.23
CA PRO A 414 6.48 -3.39 36.89
C PRO A 414 5.73 -3.87 38.14
N THR A 415 4.43 -3.60 38.21
CA THR A 415 3.58 -3.94 39.36
C THR A 415 2.69 -5.17 39.12
N THR A 416 2.42 -5.50 37.85
CA THR A 416 1.60 -6.66 37.47
C THR A 416 2.43 -7.77 36.83
N ASP A 417 1.89 -9.00 36.78
CA ASP A 417 2.54 -10.13 36.09
C ASP A 417 2.75 -9.85 34.59
N LEU A 418 1.76 -9.21 33.95
CA LEU A 418 1.87 -8.81 32.54
C LEU A 418 2.96 -7.76 32.35
N ASP A 419 3.00 -6.70 33.17
CA ASP A 419 4.03 -5.66 33.05
C ASP A 419 5.44 -6.22 33.29
N ARG A 420 5.57 -7.19 34.22
CA ARG A 420 6.84 -7.90 34.42
C ARG A 420 7.27 -8.65 33.17
N PHE A 421 6.33 -9.33 32.52
CA PHE A 421 6.59 -10.03 31.27
C PHE A 421 6.98 -9.05 30.15
N LEU A 422 6.24 -7.95 29.97
CA LEU A 422 6.50 -6.93 28.95
C LEU A 422 7.87 -6.26 29.13
N VAL A 423 8.24 -5.92 30.36
CA VAL A 423 9.56 -5.35 30.68
C VAL A 423 10.67 -6.36 30.37
N ALA A 424 10.51 -7.62 30.73
CA ALA A 424 11.50 -8.66 30.41
C ALA A 424 11.61 -8.92 28.90
N LEU A 425 10.49 -8.90 28.18
CA LEU A 425 10.45 -8.99 26.71
C LEU A 425 11.24 -7.85 26.07
N ALA A 426 10.98 -6.60 26.49
CA ALA A 426 11.69 -5.42 26.01
C ALA A 426 13.21 -5.51 26.25
N GLN A 427 13.61 -5.99 27.43
CA GLN A 427 15.02 -6.20 27.79
C GLN A 427 15.67 -7.42 27.12
N GLY A 428 14.89 -8.33 26.53
CA GLY A 428 15.40 -9.59 25.98
C GLY A 428 15.76 -10.63 27.03
N THR A 429 15.16 -10.56 28.22
CA THR A 429 15.48 -11.36 29.41
C THR A 429 14.35 -12.31 29.81
N LEU A 430 13.59 -12.83 28.84
CA LEU A 430 12.45 -13.73 29.08
C LEU A 430 12.80 -15.06 29.76
N ALA A 431 14.09 -15.44 29.81
CA ALA A 431 14.52 -16.67 30.46
C ALA A 431 14.13 -16.69 31.95
N GLY A 432 13.30 -17.65 32.35
CA GLY A 432 12.85 -17.80 33.74
C GLY A 432 11.69 -16.87 34.14
N VAL A 433 11.14 -16.10 33.20
CA VAL A 433 9.95 -15.26 33.43
C VAL A 433 8.70 -16.09 33.16
N THR A 434 7.78 -16.14 34.13
CA THR A 434 6.52 -16.87 33.99
C THR A 434 5.56 -16.13 33.07
N ALA A 435 5.13 -16.78 32.00
CA ALA A 435 4.07 -16.26 31.11
C ALA A 435 2.70 -16.35 31.81
N PRO A 436 1.98 -15.22 32.02
CA PRO A 436 0.70 -15.20 32.74
C PRO A 436 -0.46 -15.89 32.01
N ASP A 437 -0.43 -15.95 30.67
CA ASP A 437 -1.51 -16.49 29.85
C ASP A 437 -1.00 -17.20 28.58
N SER A 438 -1.91 -17.62 27.69
CA SER A 438 -1.54 -18.31 26.44
C SER A 438 -0.85 -17.38 25.44
N ALA A 439 -1.25 -16.12 25.36
CA ALA A 439 -0.67 -15.13 24.44
C ALA A 439 0.79 -14.83 24.78
N THR A 440 1.07 -14.56 26.05
CA THR A 440 2.43 -14.38 26.58
C THR A 440 3.27 -15.65 26.47
N ARG A 441 2.66 -16.84 26.59
CA ARG A 441 3.37 -18.11 26.36
C ARG A 441 3.80 -18.27 24.91
N ALA A 442 2.93 -17.99 23.96
CA ALA A 442 3.25 -18.04 22.53
C ALA A 442 4.38 -17.07 22.16
N VAL A 443 4.36 -15.86 22.72
CA VAL A 443 5.48 -14.92 22.61
C VAL A 443 6.75 -15.54 23.21
N ALA A 444 6.72 -16.07 24.43
CA ALA A 444 7.89 -16.70 25.05
C ALA A 444 8.45 -17.87 24.20
N ASP A 445 7.58 -18.67 23.58
CA ASP A 445 7.95 -19.78 22.71
C ASP A 445 8.65 -19.27 21.44
N GLY A 446 8.18 -18.19 20.82
CA GLY A 446 8.86 -17.54 19.68
C GLY A 446 10.22 -16.92 20.03
N PHE A 447 10.42 -16.56 21.31
CA PHE A 447 11.71 -16.08 21.83
C PHE A 447 12.63 -17.19 22.34
N SER A 448 12.17 -18.45 22.32
CA SER A 448 12.99 -19.61 22.65
C SER A 448 13.97 -19.98 21.52
N GLN A 449 14.74 -21.06 21.68
CA GLN A 449 15.62 -21.62 20.64
C GLN A 449 14.94 -22.75 19.84
N ALA A 450 13.62 -22.65 19.63
CA ALA A 450 12.87 -23.63 18.86
C ALA A 450 13.40 -23.77 17.41
N PRO A 451 13.31 -24.96 16.80
CA PRO A 451 13.57 -25.14 15.37
C PRO A 451 12.57 -24.32 14.55
N LEU A 452 13.01 -23.83 13.39
CA LEU A 452 12.12 -23.13 12.45
C LEU A 452 11.15 -24.10 11.78
N PRO A 453 9.98 -23.63 11.33
CA PRO A 453 9.14 -24.36 10.40
C PRO A 453 9.91 -24.83 9.16
N THR A 454 9.63 -26.05 8.68
CA THR A 454 10.40 -26.69 7.61
C THR A 454 10.34 -25.94 6.28
N ASP A 455 9.20 -25.33 5.97
CA ASP A 455 9.00 -24.50 4.79
C ASP A 455 9.87 -23.22 4.82
N ILE A 456 10.00 -22.59 6.00
CA ILE A 456 10.87 -21.40 6.15
C ILE A 456 12.34 -21.79 6.16
N ALA A 457 12.70 -22.89 6.83
CA ALA A 457 14.07 -23.39 6.84
C ALA A 457 14.59 -23.64 5.41
N ALA A 458 13.76 -24.25 4.54
CA ALA A 458 14.09 -24.47 3.14
C ALA A 458 14.35 -23.16 2.38
N LEU A 459 13.53 -22.13 2.57
CA LEU A 459 13.75 -20.81 1.94
C LEU A 459 15.08 -20.19 2.34
N LEU A 460 15.46 -20.29 3.61
CA LEU A 460 16.74 -19.75 4.09
C LEU A 460 17.94 -20.54 3.54
N GLU A 461 17.83 -21.86 3.40
CA GLU A 461 18.86 -22.70 2.76
C GLU A 461 19.03 -22.37 1.27
N GLU A 462 17.94 -21.98 0.60
CA GLU A 462 17.90 -21.57 -0.81
C GLU A 462 18.27 -20.08 -1.04
N ASN A 463 18.72 -19.34 -0.02
CA ASN A 463 18.99 -17.89 -0.09
C ASN A 463 17.77 -17.03 -0.49
N ARG A 464 16.55 -17.46 -0.15
CA ARG A 464 15.27 -16.76 -0.40
C ARG A 464 14.83 -15.96 0.82
N LEU A 465 15.73 -15.09 1.31
CA LEU A 465 15.52 -14.34 2.54
C LEU A 465 14.27 -13.45 2.51
N GLY A 466 14.05 -12.71 1.41
CA GLY A 466 12.89 -11.83 1.29
C GLY A 466 11.56 -12.58 1.39
N GLU A 467 11.48 -13.77 0.79
CA GLU A 467 10.28 -14.63 0.88
C GLU A 467 10.06 -15.17 2.29
N ALA A 468 11.13 -15.54 2.99
CA ALA A 468 11.04 -15.98 4.38
C ALA A 468 10.50 -14.86 5.30
N ILE A 469 10.88 -13.60 5.04
CA ILE A 469 10.37 -12.44 5.77
C ILE A 469 8.88 -12.19 5.45
N LEU A 470 8.49 -12.22 4.17
CA LEU A 470 7.09 -12.06 3.75
C LEU A 470 6.20 -13.14 4.38
N LYS A 471 6.61 -14.41 4.31
CA LYS A 471 5.86 -15.50 4.99
C LYS A 471 5.79 -15.35 6.51
N ALA A 472 6.78 -14.72 7.14
CA ALA A 472 6.70 -14.41 8.58
C ALA A 472 5.65 -13.31 8.85
N LEU A 473 5.55 -12.29 7.98
CA LEU A 473 4.51 -11.25 8.08
C LEU A 473 3.11 -11.83 7.91
N ASP A 474 2.91 -12.70 6.93
CA ASP A 474 1.65 -13.42 6.72
C ASP A 474 1.24 -14.25 7.97
N ARG A 475 2.19 -15.00 8.55
CA ARG A 475 1.95 -15.75 9.80
C ARG A 475 1.65 -14.86 11.00
N LEU A 476 2.23 -13.65 11.08
CA LEU A 476 1.83 -12.68 12.12
C LEU A 476 0.37 -12.28 11.99
N ALA A 477 -0.14 -12.14 10.75
CA ALA A 477 -1.54 -11.82 10.52
C ALA A 477 -2.47 -12.96 10.99
N SER A 478 -2.12 -14.22 10.70
CA SER A 478 -2.78 -15.41 11.28
C SER A 478 -2.72 -15.42 12.81
N GLY A 479 -1.60 -14.99 13.39
CA GLY A 479 -1.44 -14.84 14.84
C GLY A 479 -2.37 -13.81 15.48
N LEU A 480 -2.62 -12.70 14.79
CA LEU A 480 -3.61 -11.70 15.20
C LEU A 480 -5.05 -12.23 15.13
N ALA A 481 -5.32 -13.14 14.19
CA ALA A 481 -6.59 -13.86 14.07
C ALA A 481 -6.75 -15.02 15.07
N GLY A 482 -5.74 -15.27 15.91
CA GLY A 482 -5.81 -16.21 17.04
C GLY A 482 -4.92 -17.46 16.92
N ASP A 483 -4.19 -17.64 15.82
CA ASP A 483 -3.24 -18.75 15.69
C ASP A 483 -1.92 -18.45 16.42
N LEU A 484 -1.89 -18.80 17.70
CA LEU A 484 -0.74 -18.55 18.57
C LEU A 484 0.52 -19.35 18.17
N ASP A 485 0.37 -20.47 17.46
CA ASP A 485 1.52 -21.24 16.97
C ASP A 485 2.19 -20.50 15.81
N ASP A 486 1.40 -19.93 14.90
CA ASP A 486 1.92 -19.08 13.83
C ASP A 486 2.55 -17.78 14.34
N LEU A 487 2.00 -17.17 15.39
CA LEU A 487 2.64 -16.05 16.08
C LEU A 487 4.04 -16.43 16.60
N ALA A 488 4.14 -17.54 17.33
CA ALA A 488 5.41 -18.01 17.89
C ALA A 488 6.43 -18.29 16.77
N ASN A 489 5.99 -18.97 15.72
CA ASN A 489 6.82 -19.28 14.56
C ASN A 489 7.32 -18.01 13.86
N ALA A 490 6.44 -17.04 13.60
CA ALA A 490 6.82 -15.80 12.94
C ALA A 490 7.85 -14.99 13.75
N LEU A 491 7.66 -14.88 15.07
CA LEU A 491 8.63 -14.24 15.96
C LEU A 491 9.99 -14.96 15.92
N ALA A 492 10.00 -16.30 15.93
CA ALA A 492 11.22 -17.09 15.82
C ALA A 492 11.95 -16.87 14.47
N VAL A 493 11.20 -16.78 13.37
CA VAL A 493 11.75 -16.48 12.03
C VAL A 493 12.41 -15.11 12.01
N LEU A 494 11.69 -14.06 12.42
CA LEU A 494 12.23 -12.69 12.46
C LEU A 494 13.53 -12.61 13.24
N ARG A 495 13.61 -13.25 14.39
CA ARG A 495 14.83 -13.31 15.20
C ARG A 495 15.95 -14.06 14.50
N ARG A 496 15.66 -15.21 13.86
CA ARG A 496 16.67 -16.01 13.16
C ARG A 496 17.32 -15.24 12.01
N VAL A 497 16.56 -14.39 11.33
CA VAL A 497 17.06 -13.57 10.22
C VAL A 497 17.67 -12.23 10.68
N GLY A 498 17.88 -12.03 11.98
CA GLY A 498 18.54 -10.84 12.54
C GLY A 498 17.61 -9.65 12.82
N LEU A 499 16.29 -9.81 12.70
CA LEU A 499 15.28 -8.79 12.97
C LEU A 499 14.78 -8.84 14.43
N GLU A 500 15.69 -9.01 15.39
CA GLU A 500 15.39 -9.13 16.84
C GLU A 500 14.60 -7.93 17.37
N THR A 501 15.01 -6.70 17.02
CA THR A 501 14.30 -5.47 17.42
C THR A 501 12.87 -5.46 16.88
N THR A 502 12.67 -5.84 15.62
CA THR A 502 11.32 -5.92 15.05
C THR A 502 10.48 -6.98 15.77
N ALA A 503 11.04 -8.17 16.03
CA ALA A 503 10.34 -9.22 16.75
C ALA A 503 9.87 -8.77 18.14
N ARG A 504 10.73 -8.06 18.90
CA ARG A 504 10.36 -7.52 20.23
C ARG A 504 9.24 -6.50 20.14
N ARG A 505 9.34 -5.56 19.18
CA ARG A 505 8.31 -4.53 18.99
C ARG A 505 6.97 -5.12 18.59
N VAL A 506 6.97 -6.06 17.64
CA VAL A 506 5.75 -6.79 17.23
C VAL A 506 5.15 -7.51 18.43
N ALA A 507 5.95 -8.21 19.23
CA ALA A 507 5.45 -8.91 20.41
C ALA A 507 4.91 -7.95 21.50
N LEU A 508 5.56 -6.80 21.72
CA LEU A 508 5.06 -5.76 22.63
C LEU A 508 3.73 -5.19 22.13
N GLU A 509 3.64 -4.83 20.85
CA GLU A 509 2.42 -4.32 20.23
C GLU A 509 1.29 -5.35 20.28
N PHE A 510 1.58 -6.62 20.01
CA PHE A 510 0.61 -7.72 20.10
C PHE A 510 -0.01 -7.82 21.51
N LEU A 511 0.83 -7.76 22.55
CA LEU A 511 0.39 -7.92 23.94
C LEU A 511 -0.26 -6.65 24.51
N ILE A 512 0.13 -5.45 24.05
CA ILE A 512 -0.37 -4.17 24.58
C ILE A 512 -1.63 -3.70 23.85
N LEU A 513 -1.66 -3.81 22.51
CA LEU A 513 -2.77 -3.27 21.70
C LEU A 513 -3.97 -4.23 21.65
N GLU A 514 -3.76 -5.50 21.99
CA GLU A 514 -4.79 -6.53 22.08
C GLU A 514 -5.75 -6.58 20.87
N ARG A 515 -5.24 -6.38 19.65
CA ARG A 515 -6.01 -6.34 18.38
C ARG A 515 -6.56 -7.72 17.93
N ARG A 516 -6.92 -8.58 18.88
CA ARG A 516 -7.43 -9.94 18.64
C ARG A 516 -8.85 -9.86 18.06
N ALA A 517 -9.10 -10.56 16.96
CA ALA A 517 -10.40 -10.65 16.30
C ALA A 517 -11.45 -11.43 17.12
#